data_AF-A0A2G5ERP9-F1
#
_entry.id   AF-A0A2G5ERP9-F1
#
_cell.length_a   1.000
_cell.length_b   1.000
_cell.length_c   1.000
_cell.angle_alpha   90.00
_cell.angle_beta   90.00
_cell.angle_gamma   90.00
#
_symmetry.space_group_name_H-M   'P 1'
#
loop_
_entity.id
_entity.type
_entity.pdbx_description
1 polymer ?
#
loop_
_entity_poly.entity_id
_entity_poly.type
_entity_poly.pdbx_seq_one_letter_code
_entity_poly.pdbx_strand_id
1 'polypeptide(L)'
;MAISSSSSKLVFLLWVLGFMSVMSSAAKFDELFEPSWALDHVSFEGEELKLKLDNFSGAGFGSKSKYLFGKTTVQIKLVEGDSAGTVTAFYMSSDGPKHNEFDFEFLGNTTGEPYLVQTNVYVNGVGNREQRLSLWFDPSKDFHAYSILWNQHQVVFLVDETPIRVFTNKEKKGVPFPKDQPMGIYSSIWNADDWATQGGRVKTDWSHAPFVASYKGFDINGCECPISTNAVDNTKKCSASEGKYWWDEPVLSELNLHQSHQLMWVQAKHLIYDYCTDTARFPVTPAECEHRRW
;
A
#
# COMPACT_ATOMS: atom_id res chain seq x y z
N MET A 1 -58.69 50.17 -18.24
CA MET A 1 -58.28 49.96 -16.85
C MET A 1 -57.89 48.50 -16.69
N ALA A 2 -56.60 48.25 -16.46
CA ALA A 2 -56.05 46.93 -16.27
C ALA A 2 -56.29 46.46 -14.83
N ILE A 3 -56.65 45.19 -14.64
CA ILE A 3 -56.42 44.49 -13.36
C ILE A 3 -55.81 43.13 -13.72
N SER A 4 -54.51 43.04 -13.47
CA SER A 4 -53.72 41.81 -13.48
C SER A 4 -53.88 41.12 -12.12
N SER A 5 -54.17 39.82 -12.11
CA SER A 5 -54.14 38.97 -10.92
C SER A 5 -53.12 37.86 -11.18
N SER A 6 -51.93 38.01 -10.59
CA SER A 6 -50.87 37.01 -10.57
C SER A 6 -51.01 36.15 -9.33
N SER A 7 -51.43 34.89 -9.49
CA SER A 7 -51.42 33.89 -8.42
C SER A 7 -50.04 33.26 -8.33
N SER A 8 -49.28 33.67 -7.32
CA SER A 8 -47.96 33.13 -6.99
C SER A 8 -48.08 31.68 -6.54
N LYS A 9 -47.59 30.73 -7.35
CA LYS A 9 -47.43 29.32 -6.96
C LYS A 9 -46.19 29.21 -6.08
N LEU A 10 -46.40 29.04 -4.78
CA LEU A 10 -45.35 28.71 -3.82
C LEU A 10 -44.86 27.28 -4.12
N VAL A 11 -43.70 27.15 -4.76
CA VAL A 11 -43.01 25.87 -4.93
C VAL A 11 -42.21 25.62 -3.65
N PHE A 12 -42.70 24.72 -2.80
CA PHE A 12 -41.93 24.19 -1.66
C PHE A 12 -40.85 23.24 -2.22
N LEU A 13 -39.61 23.73 -2.34
CA LEU A 13 -38.45 22.87 -2.57
C LEU A 13 -38.09 22.18 -1.24
N LEU A 14 -38.44 20.91 -1.10
CA LEU A 14 -37.90 20.03 -0.07
C LEU A 14 -36.43 19.75 -0.40
N TRP A 15 -35.51 20.43 0.30
CA TRP A 15 -34.10 20.05 0.33
C TRP A 15 -33.96 18.75 1.12
N VAL A 16 -33.85 17.63 0.42
CA VAL A 16 -33.36 16.38 1.01
C VAL A 16 -31.85 16.54 1.14
N LEU A 17 -31.40 17.00 2.32
CA LEU A 17 -30.01 16.87 2.74
C LEU A 17 -29.71 15.38 2.87
N GLY A 18 -29.06 14.81 1.86
CA GLY A 18 -28.51 13.46 1.93
C GLY A 18 -27.46 13.42 3.03
N PHE A 19 -27.79 12.76 4.14
CA PHE A 19 -26.80 12.33 5.12
C PHE A 19 -25.92 11.26 4.44
N MET A 20 -24.79 11.67 3.87
CA MET A 20 -23.72 10.73 3.58
C MET A 20 -23.12 10.34 4.94
N SER A 21 -23.49 9.15 5.43
CA SER A 21 -22.90 8.60 6.64
C SER A 21 -21.42 8.34 6.39
N VAL A 22 -20.57 9.24 6.89
CA VAL A 22 -19.12 8.99 6.93
C VAL A 22 -18.92 7.89 7.98
N MET A 23 -18.57 6.68 7.53
CA MET A 23 -18.20 5.60 8.44
C MET A 23 -16.88 5.96 9.12
N SER A 24 -16.78 5.70 10.43
CA SER A 24 -15.53 5.90 11.16
C SER A 24 -14.46 4.92 10.68
N SER A 25 -13.19 5.33 10.77
CA SER A 25 -12.04 4.49 10.43
C SER A 25 -12.03 3.16 11.20
N ALA A 26 -12.42 3.16 12.48
CA ALA A 26 -12.57 1.95 13.28
C ALA A 26 -13.64 1.00 12.71
N ALA A 27 -14.80 1.52 12.29
CA ALA A 27 -15.83 0.70 11.65
C ALA A 27 -15.35 0.11 10.31
N LYS A 28 -14.60 0.89 9.51
CA LYS A 28 -13.98 0.39 8.28
C LYS A 28 -12.90 -0.67 8.54
N PHE A 29 -12.09 -0.51 9.60
CA PHE A 29 -11.14 -1.55 10.02
C PHE A 29 -11.89 -2.83 10.37
N ASP A 30 -12.91 -2.77 11.23
CA ASP A 30 -13.68 -3.93 11.64
C ASP A 30 -14.42 -4.60 10.47
N GLU A 31 -14.76 -3.86 9.42
CA GLU A 31 -15.35 -4.41 8.19
C GLU A 31 -14.32 -5.19 7.36
N LEU A 32 -13.13 -4.62 7.16
CA LEU A 32 -12.17 -5.09 6.16
C LEU A 32 -11.03 -5.94 6.72
N PHE A 33 -10.67 -5.73 7.99
CA PHE A 33 -9.46 -6.23 8.64
C PHE A 33 -9.75 -6.82 10.02
N GLU A 34 -8.77 -7.56 10.53
CA GLU A 34 -8.74 -8.05 11.90
C GLU A 34 -7.29 -8.11 12.42
N PRO A 35 -7.07 -7.97 13.74
CA PRO A 35 -5.76 -8.19 14.33
C PRO A 35 -5.28 -9.62 14.05
N SER A 36 -4.04 -9.76 13.57
CA SER A 36 -3.44 -11.06 13.24
C SER A 36 -2.44 -11.54 14.29
N TRP A 37 -1.89 -10.62 15.10
CA TRP A 37 -0.92 -10.93 16.15
C TRP A 37 -0.97 -9.93 17.30
N ALA A 38 -0.70 -10.40 18.52
CA ALA A 38 -0.59 -9.62 19.76
C ALA A 38 -1.71 -8.58 19.93
N LEU A 39 -2.93 -9.05 20.23
CA LEU A 39 -4.11 -8.19 20.38
C LEU A 39 -3.95 -7.11 21.46
N ASP A 40 -3.11 -7.34 22.47
CA ASP A 40 -2.77 -6.37 23.51
C ASP A 40 -1.82 -5.25 23.03
N HIS A 41 -1.26 -5.38 21.83
CA HIS A 41 -0.44 -4.39 21.13
C HIS A 41 -1.19 -3.70 19.99
N VAL A 42 -2.49 -3.98 19.85
CA VAL A 42 -3.40 -3.33 18.91
C VAL A 42 -4.44 -2.56 19.70
N SER A 43 -4.52 -1.25 19.47
CA SER A 43 -5.49 -0.40 20.18
C SER A 43 -6.09 0.64 19.24
N PHE A 44 -7.25 1.15 19.63
CA PHE A 44 -7.87 2.29 18.95
C PHE A 44 -7.83 3.52 19.85
N GLU A 45 -7.43 4.65 19.28
CA GLU A 45 -7.54 5.97 19.91
C GLU A 45 -8.32 6.90 18.97
N GLY A 46 -9.60 7.13 19.29
CA GLY A 46 -10.51 7.82 18.39
C GLY A 46 -10.70 7.03 17.08
N GLU A 47 -10.26 7.59 15.96
CA GLU A 47 -10.32 6.98 14.63
C GLU A 47 -9.01 6.27 14.21
N GLU A 48 -7.99 6.32 15.05
CA GLU A 48 -6.66 5.79 14.73
C GLU A 48 -6.50 4.40 15.33
N LEU A 49 -6.14 3.43 14.49
CA LEU A 49 -5.58 2.16 14.93
C LEU A 49 -4.10 2.37 15.25
N LYS A 50 -3.63 1.88 16.39
CA LYS A 50 -2.23 1.93 16.82
C LYS A 50 -1.67 0.54 16.95
N LEU A 51 -0.57 0.29 16.24
CA LEU A 51 0.26 -0.89 16.44
C LEU A 51 1.47 -0.52 17.28
N LYS A 52 1.68 -1.27 18.35
CA LYS A 52 2.78 -1.08 19.29
C LYS A 52 3.85 -2.14 19.08
N LEU A 53 5.12 -1.73 19.16
CA LEU A 53 6.27 -2.59 19.29
C LEU A 53 7.00 -2.27 20.60
N ASP A 54 7.27 -3.30 21.40
CA ASP A 54 8.18 -3.26 22.53
C ASP A 54 9.07 -4.51 22.58
N ASN A 55 9.87 -4.65 23.63
CA ASN A 55 10.84 -5.74 23.76
C ASN A 55 10.20 -7.13 23.97
N PHE A 56 8.88 -7.21 24.13
CA PHE A 56 8.15 -8.47 24.24
C PHE A 56 7.52 -8.89 22.91
N SER A 57 6.89 -7.95 22.20
CA SER A 57 6.21 -8.26 20.93
C SER A 57 6.08 -7.05 20.01
N GLY A 58 6.02 -7.34 18.71
CA GLY A 58 5.38 -6.47 17.73
C GLY A 58 3.88 -6.71 17.64
N ALA A 59 3.25 -6.20 16.59
CA ALA A 59 1.83 -6.38 16.34
C ALA A 59 1.55 -6.41 14.83
N GLY A 60 0.38 -6.91 14.46
CA GLY A 60 -0.06 -6.88 13.07
C GLY A 60 -1.55 -7.09 12.89
N PHE A 61 -2.04 -6.75 11.71
CA PHE A 61 -3.39 -7.03 11.25
C PHE A 61 -3.38 -7.56 9.81
N GLY A 62 -4.46 -8.23 9.42
CA GLY A 62 -4.66 -8.76 8.08
C GLY A 62 -6.09 -8.56 7.61
N SER A 63 -6.29 -8.52 6.29
CA SER A 63 -7.62 -8.41 5.70
C SER A 63 -8.40 -9.72 5.87
N LYS A 64 -9.70 -9.61 6.12
CA LYS A 64 -10.59 -10.77 6.31
C LYS A 64 -10.79 -11.59 5.03
N SER A 65 -10.68 -10.91 3.89
CA SER A 65 -10.77 -11.51 2.55
C SER A 65 -9.44 -11.36 1.81
N LYS A 66 -9.29 -12.13 0.74
CA LYS A 66 -8.22 -11.96 -0.24
C LYS A 66 -8.75 -11.23 -1.46
N TYR A 67 -7.85 -10.66 -2.24
CA TYR A 67 -8.19 -9.87 -3.42
C TYR A 67 -7.31 -10.28 -4.59
N LEU A 68 -7.88 -10.26 -5.79
CA LEU A 68 -7.15 -10.41 -7.04
C LEU A 68 -7.39 -9.16 -7.88
N PHE A 69 -6.38 -8.32 -8.02
CA PHE A 69 -6.47 -6.97 -8.58
C PHE A 69 -7.32 -5.99 -7.75
N GLY A 70 -7.13 -4.71 -8.04
CA GLY A 70 -7.74 -3.59 -7.33
C GLY A 70 -6.75 -2.56 -6.83
N LYS A 71 -7.23 -1.68 -5.97
CA LYS A 71 -6.41 -0.73 -5.21
C LYS A 71 -6.71 -0.90 -3.72
N THR A 72 -5.67 -1.00 -2.92
CA THR A 72 -5.77 -0.83 -1.46
C THR A 72 -5.04 0.42 -1.05
N THR A 73 -5.58 1.15 -0.08
CA THR A 73 -4.99 2.35 0.50
C THR A 73 -5.15 2.32 2.01
N VAL A 74 -4.09 2.69 2.71
CA VAL A 74 -4.13 2.98 4.15
C VAL A 74 -3.36 4.27 4.39
N GLN A 75 -3.86 5.11 5.29
CA GLN A 75 -3.10 6.26 5.77
C GLN A 75 -2.26 5.84 6.97
N ILE A 76 -0.96 6.07 6.90
CA ILE A 76 0.00 5.65 7.92
C ILE A 76 0.74 6.89 8.42
N LYS A 77 0.89 6.99 9.74
CA LYS A 77 1.81 7.90 10.41
C LYS A 77 2.83 7.05 11.17
N LEU A 78 4.10 7.21 10.82
CA LEU A 78 5.18 6.35 11.32
C LEU A 78 5.62 6.72 12.73
N VAL A 79 6.49 5.89 13.31
CA VAL A 79 7.02 6.06 14.66
C VAL A 79 7.79 7.38 14.75
N GLU A 80 7.42 8.22 15.71
CA GLU A 80 8.12 9.48 15.99
C GLU A 80 9.38 9.24 16.84
N GLY A 81 10.39 10.10 16.66
CA GLY A 81 11.60 10.07 17.48
C GLY A 81 12.62 9.07 16.98
N ASP A 82 13.23 8.33 17.90
CA ASP A 82 14.14 7.24 17.54
C ASP A 82 13.34 6.00 17.18
N SER A 83 13.51 5.53 15.95
CA SER A 83 12.84 4.35 15.40
C SER A 83 13.86 3.36 14.82
N ALA A 84 15.15 3.52 15.14
CA ALA A 84 16.19 2.66 14.62
C ALA A 84 15.90 1.18 14.92
N GLY A 85 16.22 0.31 13.95
CA GLY A 85 15.97 -1.13 13.98
C GLY A 85 14.49 -1.53 13.82
N THR A 86 13.54 -0.60 13.78
CA THR A 86 12.12 -0.93 13.56
C THR A 86 11.75 -0.95 12.08
N VAL A 87 10.83 -1.84 11.72
CA VAL A 87 10.16 -1.86 10.43
C VAL A 87 8.66 -1.79 10.66
N THR A 88 8.03 -0.79 10.06
CA THR A 88 6.58 -0.80 9.82
C THR A 88 6.35 -1.30 8.41
N ALA A 89 5.51 -2.32 8.22
CA ALA A 89 5.22 -2.90 6.91
C ALA A 89 3.76 -2.67 6.51
N PHE A 90 3.49 -2.45 5.23
CA PHE A 90 2.16 -2.50 4.62
C PHE A 90 2.30 -3.25 3.30
N TYR A 91 1.68 -4.43 3.20
CA TYR A 91 2.01 -5.33 2.11
C TYR A 91 0.80 -6.18 1.69
N MET A 92 0.88 -6.73 0.49
CA MET A 92 -0.03 -7.76 0.00
C MET A 92 0.73 -9.06 -0.17
N SER A 93 0.18 -10.20 0.25
CA SER A 93 0.85 -11.50 0.07
C SER A 93 -0.14 -12.65 -0.15
N SER A 94 0.21 -13.61 -1.01
CA SER A 94 -0.50 -14.89 -1.15
C SER A 94 0.13 -15.97 -0.27
N ASP A 95 -0.50 -17.14 -0.17
CA ASP A 95 -0.01 -18.19 0.73
C ASP A 95 1.10 -19.04 0.11
N GLY A 96 1.96 -19.56 0.98
CA GLY A 96 2.86 -20.67 0.66
C GLY A 96 4.20 -20.25 0.05
N PRO A 97 5.04 -21.24 -0.31
CA PRO A 97 6.44 -20.99 -0.69
C PRO A 97 6.59 -20.35 -2.09
N LYS A 98 5.54 -20.37 -2.91
CA LYS A 98 5.50 -19.72 -4.22
C LYS A 98 4.58 -18.50 -4.22
N HIS A 99 4.52 -17.80 -3.10
CA HIS A 99 3.66 -16.63 -2.95
C HIS A 99 4.06 -15.51 -3.91
N ASN A 100 3.10 -14.67 -4.25
CA ASN A 100 3.32 -13.34 -4.78
C ASN A 100 3.22 -12.37 -3.59
N GLU A 101 4.00 -11.29 -3.63
CA GLU A 101 3.97 -10.29 -2.55
C GLU A 101 4.40 -8.91 -3.05
N PHE A 102 3.79 -7.87 -2.49
CA PHE A 102 4.07 -6.45 -2.76
C PHE A 102 4.28 -5.72 -1.45
N ASP A 103 5.46 -5.13 -1.28
CA ASP A 103 5.86 -4.59 0.02
C ASP A 103 5.99 -3.07 -0.01
N PHE A 104 5.43 -2.41 0.99
CA PHE A 104 5.99 -1.21 1.59
C PHE A 104 6.61 -1.59 2.94
N GLU A 105 7.89 -1.28 3.12
CA GLU A 105 8.59 -1.43 4.38
C GLU A 105 9.24 -0.10 4.75
N PHE A 106 8.76 0.49 5.83
CA PHE A 106 9.27 1.74 6.37
C PHE A 106 10.37 1.45 7.37
N LEU A 107 11.60 1.75 6.97
CA LEU A 107 12.80 1.48 7.74
C LEU A 107 13.06 2.67 8.67
N GLY A 108 12.92 2.43 9.97
CA GLY A 108 13.16 3.45 10.98
C GLY A 108 14.62 3.86 11.07
N ASN A 109 14.86 4.99 11.74
CA ASN A 109 16.16 5.61 11.84
C ASN A 109 16.33 6.32 13.19
N THR A 110 17.56 6.73 13.50
CA THR A 110 17.85 7.52 14.69
C THR A 110 17.17 8.89 14.61
N THR A 111 16.83 9.49 15.76
CA THR A 111 16.17 10.80 15.80
C THR A 111 16.87 11.84 14.92
N GLY A 112 16.11 12.48 14.04
CA GLY A 112 16.59 13.54 13.13
C GLY A 112 17.12 13.03 11.79
N GLU A 113 17.34 11.73 11.64
CA GLU A 113 17.68 11.11 10.36
C GLU A 113 16.42 10.66 9.61
N PRO A 114 16.41 10.70 8.26
CA PRO A 114 15.22 10.42 7.49
C PRO A 114 14.87 8.92 7.53
N TYR A 115 13.56 8.64 7.52
CA TYR A 115 13.03 7.33 7.18
C TYR A 115 13.40 6.94 5.75
N LEU A 116 13.54 5.63 5.52
CA LEU A 116 13.56 5.06 4.16
C LEU A 116 12.29 4.26 3.92
N VAL A 117 11.75 4.37 2.72
CA VAL A 117 10.71 3.45 2.22
C VAL A 117 11.38 2.44 1.30
N GLN A 118 11.33 1.18 1.68
CA GLN A 118 11.66 0.06 0.81
C GLN A 118 10.38 -0.45 0.14
N THR A 119 10.45 -0.70 -1.16
CA THR A 119 9.44 -1.49 -1.87
C THR A 119 10.06 -2.76 -2.41
N ASN A 120 9.30 -3.84 -2.43
CA ASN A 120 9.73 -5.11 -3.01
C ASN A 120 8.57 -5.79 -3.74
N VAL A 121 8.92 -6.71 -4.65
CA VAL A 121 7.96 -7.49 -5.42
C VAL A 121 8.43 -8.92 -5.50
N TYR A 122 7.66 -9.84 -4.92
CA TYR A 122 7.82 -11.27 -5.08
C TYR A 122 6.86 -11.79 -6.14
N VAL A 123 7.37 -12.66 -7.00
CA VAL A 123 6.56 -13.41 -7.94
C VAL A 123 6.96 -14.88 -7.86
N ASN A 124 6.00 -15.75 -7.58
CA ASN A 124 6.23 -17.19 -7.41
C ASN A 124 7.33 -17.53 -6.39
N GLY A 125 7.38 -16.80 -5.27
CA GLY A 125 8.33 -16.97 -4.18
C GLY A 125 9.70 -16.34 -4.43
N VAL A 126 9.90 -15.67 -5.57
CA VAL A 126 11.16 -15.02 -5.91
C VAL A 126 11.00 -13.52 -5.75
N GLY A 127 11.62 -12.95 -4.72
CA GLY A 127 11.75 -11.50 -4.50
C GLY A 127 13.05 -10.96 -5.08
N ASN A 128 13.85 -10.30 -4.23
CA ASN A 128 15.10 -9.62 -4.58
C ASN A 128 14.93 -8.44 -5.54
N ARG A 129 13.83 -7.70 -5.41
CA ARG A 129 13.50 -6.56 -6.25
C ARG A 129 13.37 -5.28 -5.43
N GLU A 130 14.24 -5.10 -4.45
CA GLU A 130 14.16 -4.00 -3.51
C GLU A 130 14.48 -2.67 -4.22
N GLN A 131 13.66 -1.66 -3.97
CA GLN A 131 13.99 -0.26 -4.24
C GLN A 131 13.85 0.50 -2.93
N ARG A 132 14.81 1.36 -2.58
CA ARG A 132 14.76 2.19 -1.37
C ARG A 132 14.73 3.66 -1.75
N LEU A 133 13.83 4.41 -1.12
CA LEU A 133 13.62 5.82 -1.40
C LEU A 133 13.56 6.62 -0.10
N SER A 134 14.00 7.87 -0.15
CA SER A 134 13.58 8.88 0.84
C SER A 134 12.19 9.40 0.51
N LEU A 135 11.54 10.06 1.48
CA LEU A 135 10.28 10.79 1.26
C LEU A 135 10.54 12.29 1.21
N TRP A 136 9.68 13.02 0.50
CA TRP A 136 9.73 14.49 0.39
C TRP A 136 9.00 15.22 1.54
N PHE A 137 8.69 14.49 2.60
CA PHE A 137 8.05 14.95 3.82
C PHE A 137 8.54 14.09 5.01
N ASP A 138 8.25 14.52 6.23
CA ASP A 138 8.50 13.74 7.45
C ASP A 138 7.29 12.82 7.73
N PRO A 139 7.40 11.50 7.48
CA PRO A 139 6.27 10.57 7.61
C PRO A 139 5.88 10.28 9.07
N SER A 140 6.62 10.80 10.06
CA SER A 140 6.25 10.67 11.48
C SER A 140 5.35 11.80 11.97
N LYS A 141 5.17 12.87 11.18
CA LYS A 141 4.50 14.11 11.64
C LYS A 141 3.03 14.18 11.25
N ASP A 142 2.66 13.59 10.13
CA ASP A 142 1.28 13.52 9.67
C ASP A 142 1.00 12.18 9.00
N PHE A 143 -0.28 11.92 8.76
CA PHE A 143 -0.75 10.77 8.01
C PHE A 143 -0.59 11.01 6.51
N HIS A 144 0.04 10.05 5.84
CA HIS A 144 0.16 10.02 4.39
C HIS A 144 -0.49 8.75 3.83
N ALA A 145 -1.08 8.85 2.64
CA ALA A 145 -1.73 7.73 1.99
C ALA A 145 -0.70 6.87 1.26
N TYR A 146 -0.67 5.58 1.60
CA TYR A 146 0.14 4.59 0.91
C TYR A 146 -0.77 3.61 0.20
N SER A 147 -0.58 3.47 -1.11
CA SER A 147 -1.47 2.67 -1.94
C SER A 147 -0.71 1.68 -2.81
N ILE A 148 -1.32 0.51 -3.02
CA ILE A 148 -0.91 -0.47 -4.01
C ILE A 148 -2.07 -0.60 -5.00
N LEU A 149 -1.85 -0.17 -6.25
CA LEU A 149 -2.73 -0.44 -7.38
C LEU A 149 -2.17 -1.65 -8.13
N TRP A 150 -3.00 -2.66 -8.33
CA TRP A 150 -2.64 -3.89 -9.02
C TRP A 150 -3.72 -4.25 -10.02
N ASN A 151 -3.34 -4.36 -11.30
CA ASN A 151 -4.21 -4.87 -12.36
C ASN A 151 -3.43 -5.84 -13.25
N GLN A 152 -4.04 -6.28 -14.35
CA GLN A 152 -3.41 -7.23 -15.27
C GLN A 152 -2.17 -6.67 -16.00
N HIS A 153 -2.00 -5.34 -16.00
CA HIS A 153 -0.96 -4.66 -16.76
C HIS A 153 0.22 -4.21 -15.89
N GLN A 154 -0.03 -3.87 -14.62
CA GLN A 154 0.98 -3.29 -13.76
C GLN A 154 0.65 -3.40 -12.27
N VAL A 155 1.69 -3.30 -11.45
CA VAL A 155 1.62 -2.99 -10.02
C VAL A 155 2.23 -1.61 -9.83
N VAL A 156 1.50 -0.70 -9.22
CA VAL A 156 1.93 0.68 -8.95
C VAL A 156 1.91 0.92 -7.46
N PHE A 157 3.04 1.34 -6.92
CA PHE A 157 3.19 1.79 -5.54
C PHE A 157 3.04 3.31 -5.53
N LEU A 158 2.12 3.83 -4.71
CA LEU A 158 1.84 5.26 -4.62
C LEU A 158 1.99 5.78 -3.19
N VAL A 159 2.45 7.02 -3.10
CA VAL A 159 2.47 7.84 -1.88
C VAL A 159 1.71 9.13 -2.19
N ASP A 160 0.59 9.37 -1.52
CA ASP A 160 -0.32 10.50 -1.79
C ASP A 160 -0.67 10.64 -3.28
N GLU A 161 -1.08 9.54 -3.92
CA GLU A 161 -1.35 9.43 -5.36
C GLU A 161 -0.15 9.69 -6.30
N THR A 162 1.04 9.95 -5.75
CA THR A 162 2.29 10.08 -6.52
C THR A 162 2.91 8.69 -6.71
N PRO A 163 3.05 8.18 -7.95
CA PRO A 163 3.68 6.89 -8.17
C PRO A 163 5.17 6.96 -7.82
N ILE A 164 5.62 6.05 -6.95
CA ILE A 164 7.03 5.93 -6.57
C ILE A 164 7.72 4.75 -7.26
N ARG A 165 6.95 3.78 -7.75
CA ARG A 165 7.42 2.60 -8.47
C ARG A 165 6.32 1.98 -9.32
N VAL A 166 6.70 1.45 -10.47
CA VAL A 166 5.85 0.61 -11.33
C VAL A 166 6.57 -0.70 -11.61
N PHE A 167 5.85 -1.81 -11.48
CA PHE A 167 6.24 -3.13 -11.97
C PHE A 167 5.27 -3.57 -13.06
N THR A 168 5.69 -3.45 -14.31
CA THR A 168 4.86 -3.72 -15.50
C THR A 168 4.82 -5.23 -15.80
N ASN A 169 3.65 -5.73 -16.21
CA ASN A 169 3.50 -7.06 -16.76
C ASN A 169 4.32 -7.22 -18.05
N LYS A 170 5.39 -8.01 -17.96
CA LYS A 170 6.29 -8.36 -19.06
C LYS A 170 6.28 -9.85 -19.37
N GLU A 171 5.16 -10.56 -19.15
CA GLU A 171 5.03 -11.99 -19.44
C GLU A 171 5.32 -12.34 -20.91
N LYS A 172 4.96 -11.45 -21.85
CA LYS A 172 5.31 -11.60 -23.27
C LYS A 172 6.82 -11.63 -23.54
N LYS A 173 7.64 -11.19 -22.57
CA LYS A 173 9.10 -11.23 -22.56
C LYS A 173 9.66 -12.28 -21.59
N GLY A 174 8.82 -13.19 -21.08
CA GLY A 174 9.23 -14.27 -20.18
C GLY A 174 9.40 -13.88 -18.71
N VAL A 175 9.06 -12.65 -18.32
CA VAL A 175 9.07 -12.22 -16.92
C VAL A 175 7.74 -12.63 -16.25
N PRO A 176 7.74 -13.46 -15.20
CA PRO A 176 6.53 -13.79 -14.46
C PRO A 176 5.81 -12.56 -13.89
N PHE A 177 4.48 -12.59 -13.86
CA PHE A 177 3.66 -11.53 -13.26
C PHE A 177 2.58 -12.13 -12.34
N PRO A 178 2.30 -11.51 -11.18
CA PRO A 178 1.31 -12.00 -10.23
C PRO A 178 -0.10 -11.73 -10.74
N LYS A 179 -0.79 -12.77 -11.24
CA LYS A 179 -2.14 -12.63 -11.83
C LYS A 179 -3.12 -13.74 -11.47
N ASP A 180 -2.67 -14.73 -10.71
CA ASP A 180 -3.36 -16.00 -10.51
C ASP A 180 -3.48 -16.42 -9.04
N GLN A 181 -2.88 -15.65 -8.12
CA GLN A 181 -2.93 -15.91 -6.69
C GLN A 181 -3.55 -14.71 -5.96
N PRO A 182 -4.78 -14.84 -5.42
CA PRO A 182 -5.36 -13.81 -4.57
C PRO A 182 -4.49 -13.58 -3.33
N MET A 183 -4.34 -12.31 -2.95
CA MET A 183 -3.49 -11.90 -1.82
C MET A 183 -4.32 -11.29 -0.70
N GLY A 184 -3.94 -11.57 0.54
CA GLY A 184 -4.39 -10.78 1.68
C GLY A 184 -3.62 -9.47 1.74
N ILE A 185 -4.17 -8.49 2.46
CA ILE A 185 -3.52 -7.21 2.74
C ILE A 185 -3.17 -7.20 4.22
N TYR A 186 -1.93 -6.82 4.54
CA TYR A 186 -1.36 -6.95 5.86
C TYR A 186 -0.64 -5.69 6.26
N SER A 187 -0.54 -5.48 7.57
CA SER A 187 0.41 -4.53 8.13
C SER A 187 0.94 -5.05 9.46
N SER A 188 2.18 -4.71 9.76
CA SER A 188 2.84 -5.10 11.00
C SER A 188 3.89 -4.06 11.42
N ILE A 189 4.26 -4.10 12.69
CA ILE A 189 5.43 -3.42 13.23
C ILE A 189 6.29 -4.43 13.98
N TRP A 190 7.58 -4.47 13.66
CA TRP A 190 8.50 -5.47 14.19
C TRP A 190 9.96 -4.97 14.21
N ASN A 191 10.80 -5.66 14.97
CA ASN A 191 12.24 -5.37 15.04
C ASN A 191 13.01 -6.14 13.97
N ALA A 192 13.85 -5.44 13.22
CA ALA A 192 14.62 -5.94 12.10
C ALA A 192 16.10 -5.47 12.20
N ASP A 193 16.64 -5.58 13.41
CA ASP A 193 17.97 -5.10 13.81
C ASP A 193 19.10 -5.48 12.84
N ASP A 194 18.99 -6.64 12.20
CA ASP A 194 20.05 -7.17 11.35
C ASP A 194 20.19 -6.43 10.01
N TRP A 195 19.21 -5.61 9.62
CA TRP A 195 19.26 -4.96 8.31
C TRP A 195 18.56 -3.61 8.17
N ALA A 196 17.56 -3.28 9.01
CA ALA A 196 16.68 -2.13 8.78
C ALA A 196 17.42 -0.80 8.73
N THR A 197 18.16 -0.45 9.78
CA THR A 197 18.77 0.87 9.90
C THR A 197 20.24 0.81 9.55
N GLN A 198 20.62 1.57 8.52
CA GLN A 198 22.00 1.65 8.01
C GLN A 198 22.61 0.27 7.69
N GLY A 199 21.79 -0.63 7.13
CA GLY A 199 22.20 -2.00 6.83
C GLY A 199 22.46 -2.85 8.07
N GLY A 200 21.73 -2.58 9.17
CA GLY A 200 21.81 -3.33 10.42
C GLY A 200 22.90 -2.88 11.39
N ARG A 201 23.57 -1.75 11.11
CA ARG A 201 24.61 -1.20 12.00
C ARG A 201 24.02 -0.57 13.26
N VAL A 202 22.86 0.06 13.15
CA VAL A 202 22.16 0.68 14.27
C VAL A 202 21.03 -0.24 14.69
N LYS A 203 21.00 -0.56 15.98
CA LYS A 203 20.06 -1.49 16.61
C LYS A 203 18.97 -0.71 17.33
N THR A 204 17.84 -1.35 17.58
CA THR A 204 16.75 -0.77 18.37
C THR A 204 17.20 -0.51 19.81
N ASP A 205 17.06 0.75 20.24
CA ASP A 205 17.15 1.12 21.65
C ASP A 205 15.79 0.93 22.33
N TRP A 206 15.62 -0.22 22.97
CA TRP A 206 14.38 -0.58 23.65
C TRP A 206 14.00 0.34 24.82
N SER A 207 14.90 1.23 25.28
CA SER A 207 14.53 2.25 26.27
C SER A 207 13.58 3.33 25.69
N HIS A 208 13.50 3.43 24.37
CA HIS A 208 12.54 4.28 23.65
C HIS A 208 11.20 3.59 23.34
N ALA A 209 11.03 2.32 23.74
CA ALA A 209 9.74 1.65 23.61
C ALA A 209 8.68 2.30 24.53
N PRO A 210 7.39 2.30 24.15
CA PRO A 210 6.85 1.69 22.93
C PRO A 210 7.09 2.49 21.65
N PHE A 211 7.42 1.79 20.56
CA PHE A 211 7.38 2.33 19.21
C PHE A 211 5.96 2.16 18.66
N VAL A 212 5.36 3.23 18.15
CA VAL A 212 3.95 3.22 17.74
C VAL A 212 3.79 3.69 16.30
N ALA A 213 3.27 2.82 15.43
CA ALA A 213 2.79 3.19 14.12
C ALA A 213 1.26 3.37 14.18
N SER A 214 0.75 4.45 13.58
CA SER A 214 -0.67 4.79 13.61
C SER A 214 -1.27 4.69 12.22
N TYR A 215 -2.51 4.21 12.14
CA TYR A 215 -3.20 3.89 10.90
C TYR A 215 -4.62 4.44 10.91
N LYS A 216 -5.08 4.92 9.75
CA LYS A 216 -6.48 5.26 9.53
C LYS A 216 -6.83 5.20 8.04
N GLY A 217 -8.08 5.52 7.70
CA GLY A 217 -8.48 5.68 6.30
C GLY A 217 -8.36 4.39 5.48
N PHE A 218 -8.65 3.25 6.13
CA PHE A 218 -8.62 1.92 5.51
C PHE A 218 -9.56 1.88 4.29
N ASP A 219 -9.01 1.52 3.14
CA ASP A 219 -9.78 1.39 1.90
C ASP A 219 -9.30 0.21 1.06
N ILE A 220 -10.24 -0.61 0.62
CA ILE A 220 -10.00 -1.69 -0.33
C ILE A 220 -11.06 -1.61 -1.41
N ASN A 221 -10.62 -1.32 -2.64
CA ASN A 221 -11.44 -1.34 -3.83
C ASN A 221 -10.82 -2.33 -4.82
N GLY A 222 -11.14 -3.61 -4.64
CA GLY A 222 -10.57 -4.71 -5.41
C GLY A 222 -11.54 -5.87 -5.59
N CYS A 223 -11.17 -6.83 -6.44
CA CYS A 223 -12.02 -8.00 -6.64
C CYS A 223 -11.84 -8.98 -5.49
N GLU A 224 -12.80 -8.98 -4.58
CA GLU A 224 -12.82 -9.86 -3.43
C GLU A 224 -12.92 -11.34 -3.83
N CYS A 225 -12.00 -12.12 -3.29
CA CYS A 225 -11.82 -13.56 -3.44
C CYS A 225 -11.96 -14.20 -2.04
N PRO A 226 -13.19 -14.55 -1.61
CA PRO A 226 -13.40 -15.18 -0.33
C PRO A 226 -12.61 -16.49 -0.23
N ILE A 227 -12.04 -16.74 0.95
CA ILE A 227 -11.20 -17.92 1.24
C ILE A 227 -11.99 -19.24 1.02
N SER A 228 -13.32 -19.19 1.15
CA SER A 228 -14.22 -20.32 0.93
C SER A 228 -14.41 -20.72 -0.55
N THR A 229 -14.00 -19.88 -1.49
CA THR A 229 -14.10 -20.14 -2.94
C THR A 229 -12.79 -20.70 -3.47
N ASN A 230 -12.84 -21.68 -4.36
CA ASN A 230 -11.61 -22.22 -4.95
C ASN A 230 -10.86 -21.16 -5.78
N ALA A 231 -9.53 -21.28 -5.85
CA ALA A 231 -8.68 -20.30 -6.50
C ALA A 231 -8.99 -20.12 -8.00
N VAL A 232 -9.35 -21.19 -8.70
CA VAL A 232 -9.64 -21.15 -10.15
C VAL A 232 -10.88 -20.30 -10.45
N ASP A 233 -11.94 -20.46 -9.66
CA ASP A 233 -13.18 -19.72 -9.82
C ASP A 233 -13.03 -18.26 -9.40
N ASN A 234 -12.24 -17.99 -8.35
CA ASN A 234 -11.83 -16.63 -7.99
C ASN A 234 -11.06 -15.95 -9.13
N THR A 235 -10.07 -16.63 -9.70
CA THR A 235 -9.29 -16.11 -10.83
C THR A 235 -10.18 -15.86 -12.04
N LYS A 236 -11.09 -16.79 -12.36
CA LYS A 236 -12.08 -16.56 -13.44
C LYS A 236 -12.97 -15.35 -13.14
N LYS A 237 -13.52 -15.21 -11.93
CA LYS A 237 -14.40 -14.08 -11.55
C LYS A 237 -13.71 -12.72 -11.68
N CYS A 238 -12.46 -12.64 -11.25
CA CYS A 238 -11.70 -11.40 -11.18
C CYS A 238 -10.92 -11.09 -12.46
N SER A 239 -10.66 -12.09 -13.30
CA SER A 239 -9.99 -11.92 -14.60
C SER A 239 -10.95 -11.96 -15.79
N ALA A 240 -12.21 -12.37 -15.60
CA ALA A 240 -13.20 -12.41 -16.67
C ALA A 240 -13.74 -11.00 -16.95
N SER A 241 -13.81 -10.69 -18.26
CA SER A 241 -14.30 -9.46 -18.89
C SER A 241 -13.44 -8.21 -18.66
N GLU A 242 -12.65 -7.85 -19.68
CA GLU A 242 -12.12 -6.49 -19.85
C GLU A 242 -13.28 -5.48 -19.69
N GLY A 243 -13.06 -4.44 -18.90
CA GLY A 243 -14.03 -3.36 -18.67
C GLY A 243 -15.10 -3.64 -17.60
N LYS A 244 -15.01 -4.74 -16.83
CA LYS A 244 -15.92 -4.97 -15.69
C LYS A 244 -15.54 -4.12 -14.47
N TYR A 245 -14.25 -3.96 -14.22
CA TYR A 245 -13.73 -3.21 -13.08
C TYR A 245 -13.06 -1.92 -13.56
N TRP A 246 -13.11 -0.87 -12.74
CA TRP A 246 -12.57 0.44 -13.09
C TRP A 246 -11.05 0.39 -13.36
N TRP A 247 -10.32 -0.53 -12.72
CA TRP A 247 -8.87 -0.70 -12.90
C TRP A 247 -8.47 -1.43 -14.18
N ASP A 248 -9.45 -2.01 -14.90
CA ASP A 248 -9.24 -2.66 -16.21
C ASP A 248 -9.49 -1.69 -17.38
N GLU A 249 -9.87 -0.44 -17.09
CA GLU A 249 -10.02 0.59 -18.13
C GLU A 249 -8.68 0.79 -18.88
N PRO A 250 -8.69 0.92 -20.22
CA PRO A 250 -7.46 1.04 -21.01
C PRO A 250 -6.51 2.15 -20.54
N VAL A 251 -7.06 3.24 -19.98
CA VAL A 251 -6.29 4.36 -19.43
C VAL A 251 -5.43 4.01 -18.21
N LEU A 252 -5.72 2.88 -17.54
CA LEU A 252 -4.96 2.37 -16.39
C LEU A 252 -4.02 1.21 -16.76
N SER A 253 -3.87 0.90 -18.05
CA SER A 253 -2.91 -0.09 -18.54
C SER A 253 -1.45 0.37 -18.39
N GLU A 254 -1.22 1.68 -18.32
CA GLU A 254 0.08 2.30 -18.06
C GLU A 254 -0.11 3.60 -17.26
N LEU A 255 0.98 4.21 -16.79
CA LEU A 255 0.91 5.53 -16.17
C LEU A 255 0.58 6.59 -17.22
N ASN A 256 -0.26 7.56 -16.85
CA ASN A 256 -0.46 8.74 -17.69
C ASN A 256 0.78 9.64 -17.68
N LEU A 257 0.85 10.61 -18.60
CA LEU A 257 2.02 11.50 -18.75
C LEU A 257 2.40 12.23 -17.45
N HIS A 258 1.40 12.71 -16.68
CA HIS A 258 1.64 13.41 -15.43
C HIS A 258 2.26 12.48 -14.37
N GLN A 259 1.70 11.29 -14.22
CA GLN A 259 2.20 10.23 -13.34
C GLN A 259 3.61 9.78 -13.73
N SER A 260 3.90 9.65 -15.03
CA SER A 260 5.23 9.33 -15.52
C SER A 260 6.25 10.41 -15.17
N HIS A 261 5.89 11.69 -15.30
CA HIS A 261 6.74 12.81 -14.86
C HIS A 261 6.97 12.82 -13.35
N GLN A 262 5.94 12.53 -12.55
CA GLN A 262 6.08 12.37 -11.11
C GLN A 262 7.05 11.26 -10.75
N LEU A 263 6.90 10.08 -11.36
CA LEU A 263 7.78 8.94 -11.13
C LEU A 263 9.24 9.26 -11.51
N MET A 264 9.46 9.94 -12.64
CA MET A 264 10.79 10.43 -13.01
C MET A 264 11.40 11.35 -11.95
N TRP A 265 10.61 12.29 -11.44
CA TRP A 265 11.06 13.18 -10.38
C TRP A 265 11.40 12.41 -9.10
N VAL A 266 10.55 11.48 -8.67
CA VAL A 266 10.80 10.62 -7.50
C VAL A 266 12.10 9.87 -7.68
N GLN A 267 12.33 9.26 -8.83
CA GLN A 267 13.54 8.49 -9.08
C GLN A 267 14.79 9.36 -9.14
N ALA A 268 14.70 10.53 -9.75
CA ALA A 268 15.83 11.44 -9.87
C ALA A 268 16.23 12.09 -8.53
N LYS A 269 15.29 12.24 -7.58
CA LYS A 269 15.51 13.00 -6.34
C LYS A 269 15.54 12.16 -5.07
N HIS A 270 14.86 11.02 -5.06
CA HIS A 270 14.58 10.28 -3.84
C HIS A 270 15.04 8.83 -3.85
N LEU A 271 15.29 8.22 -5.02
CA LEU A 271 15.76 6.83 -5.11
C LEU A 271 17.21 6.71 -4.63
N ILE A 272 17.41 5.86 -3.63
CA ILE A 272 18.70 5.63 -2.96
C ILE A 272 19.29 4.27 -3.35
N TYR A 273 18.44 3.26 -3.49
CA TYR A 273 18.83 1.92 -3.93
C TYR A 273 17.86 1.42 -4.99
N ASP A 274 18.40 0.81 -6.05
CA ASP A 274 17.61 0.13 -7.07
C ASP A 274 18.30 -1.16 -7.51
N TYR A 275 17.64 -2.30 -7.22
CA TYR A 275 18.11 -3.62 -7.64
C TYR A 275 18.42 -3.71 -9.15
N CYS A 276 17.71 -2.95 -10.00
CA CYS A 276 17.95 -2.92 -11.44
C CYS A 276 19.35 -2.41 -11.83
N THR A 277 19.99 -1.65 -10.95
CA THR A 277 21.31 -1.03 -11.18
C THR A 277 22.42 -1.61 -10.28
N ASP A 278 22.06 -2.51 -9.37
CA ASP A 278 22.97 -3.19 -8.46
C ASP A 278 23.72 -4.31 -9.20
N THR A 279 24.78 -3.94 -9.90
CA THR A 279 25.63 -4.88 -10.65
C THR A 279 26.41 -5.85 -9.77
N ALA A 280 26.57 -5.55 -8.47
CA ALA A 280 27.24 -6.44 -7.54
C ALA A 280 26.33 -7.64 -7.20
N ARG A 281 25.03 -7.39 -7.01
CA ARG A 281 24.02 -8.44 -6.77
C ARG A 281 23.53 -9.09 -8.06
N PHE A 282 23.38 -8.31 -9.12
CA PHE A 282 22.88 -8.75 -10.43
C PHE A 282 23.91 -8.45 -11.53
N PRO A 283 24.88 -9.36 -11.76
CA PRO A 283 25.85 -9.20 -12.85
C PRO A 283 25.20 -9.11 -14.24
N VAL A 284 23.99 -9.65 -14.38
CA VAL A 284 23.11 -9.49 -15.55
C VAL A 284 21.87 -8.74 -15.09
N THR A 285 21.57 -7.62 -15.74
CA THR A 285 20.38 -6.80 -15.45
C THR A 285 19.12 -7.66 -15.54
N PRO A 286 18.23 -7.63 -14.53
CA PRO A 286 16.96 -8.35 -14.59
C PRO A 286 16.14 -7.95 -15.83
N ALA A 287 15.51 -8.91 -16.49
CA ALA A 287 14.81 -8.70 -17.78
C ALA A 287 13.64 -7.69 -17.66
N GLU A 288 13.02 -7.60 -16.49
CA GLU A 288 12.01 -6.60 -16.18
C GLU A 288 12.55 -5.16 -16.11
N CYS A 289 13.85 -4.99 -15.91
CA CYS A 289 14.52 -3.69 -15.87
C CYS A 289 14.98 -3.24 -17.27
N GLU A 290 15.08 -4.17 -18.23
CA GLU A 290 15.51 -3.85 -19.58
C GLU A 290 14.53 -2.88 -20.28
N HIS A 291 15.11 -1.89 -20.96
CA HIS A 291 14.38 -0.84 -21.67
C HIS A 291 13.38 -0.07 -20.81
N ARG A 292 13.72 0.24 -19.54
CA ARG A 292 13.01 1.26 -18.77
C ARG A 292 13.00 2.55 -19.59
N ARG A 293 11.85 2.85 -20.20
CA ARG A 293 11.58 4.14 -20.84
C ARG A 293 10.95 5.00 -19.76
N TRP A 294 11.63 6.09 -19.43
CA TRP A 294 11.06 7.19 -18.68
C TRP A 294 10.59 8.25 -19.68
#